data_AF-A0A356PY57-F1
#
_entry.id   AF-A0A356PY57-F1
#
_cell.length_a   1.000
_cell.length_b   1.000
_cell.length_c   1.000
_cell.angle_alpha   90.00
_cell.angle_beta   90.00
_cell.angle_gamma   90.00
#
_symmetry.space_group_name_H-M   'P 1'
#
loop_
_entity.id
_entity.type
_entity.pdbx_description
1 polymer ?
#
loop_
_entity_poly.entity_id
_entity_poly.type
_entity_poly.pdbx_seq_one_letter_code
_entity_poly.pdbx_strand_id
1 'polypeptide(L)'
;GLDTVTIDALHGGTPQENAASLRALLAGAAGPYRDVVILNAAAALVAGGHEDTLVSAGQRAVAAIDNGLALAALDKLVDVTNRAER
;
A
#
# COMPACT_ATOMS: atom_id res chain seq x y z
N GLY A 1 -14.33 4.99 9.56
CA GLY A 1 -13.48 5.16 8.37
C GLY A 1 -12.93 3.82 7.97
N LEU A 2 -12.12 3.23 8.84
CA LEU A 2 -11.69 1.84 8.78
C LEU A 2 -12.18 1.12 10.04
N ASP A 3 -12.36 -0.19 9.96
CA ASP A 3 -12.75 -1.01 11.11
C ASP A 3 -11.53 -1.36 11.95
N THR A 4 -11.72 -1.48 13.26
CA THR A 4 -10.68 -1.98 14.16
C THR A 4 -10.58 -3.50 14.08
N VAL A 5 -9.37 -4.02 13.99
CA VAL A 5 -9.08 -5.46 13.92
C VAL A 5 -8.09 -5.89 15.00
N THR A 6 -8.01 -7.19 15.28
CA THR A 6 -6.97 -7.75 16.14
C THR A 6 -5.62 -7.71 15.44
N ILE A 7 -4.53 -7.72 16.21
CA ILE A 7 -3.18 -7.74 15.64
C ILE A 7 -2.93 -9.00 14.79
N ASP A 8 -3.55 -10.12 15.14
CA ASP A 8 -3.46 -11.39 14.41
C ASP A 8 -3.97 -11.25 12.97
N ALA A 9 -4.93 -10.35 12.70
CA ALA A 9 -5.44 -10.09 11.36
C ALA A 9 -4.43 -9.38 10.43
N LEU A 10 -3.32 -8.87 11.00
CA LEU A 10 -2.26 -8.16 10.29
C LEU A 10 -0.94 -8.95 10.30
N HIS A 11 -0.93 -10.16 10.86
CA HIS A 11 0.28 -10.96 10.99
C HIS A 11 0.80 -11.35 9.60
N GLY A 12 2.08 -11.06 9.34
CA GLY A 12 2.76 -11.44 8.10
C GLY A 12 3.12 -12.92 8.06
N GLY A 13 3.54 -13.40 6.89
CA GLY A 13 4.09 -14.73 6.68
C GLY A 13 5.58 -14.69 6.32
N THR A 14 5.99 -15.71 5.60
CA THR A 14 7.28 -15.80 4.90
C THR A 14 7.46 -14.66 3.89
N PRO A 15 8.70 -14.42 3.42
CA PRO A 15 8.95 -13.41 2.38
C PRO A 15 8.09 -13.59 1.11
N GLN A 16 7.89 -14.84 0.66
CA GLN A 16 7.09 -15.16 -0.52
C GLN A 16 5.60 -14.87 -0.30
N GLU A 17 5.07 -15.23 0.88
CA GLU A 17 3.68 -14.95 1.25
C GLU A 17 3.42 -13.45 1.39
N ASN A 18 4.35 -12.70 1.98
CA ASN A 18 4.25 -11.24 2.09
C ASN A 18 4.32 -10.56 0.73
N ALA A 19 5.20 -11.02 -0.17
CA ALA A 19 5.29 -10.50 -1.53
C ALA A 19 4.00 -10.75 -2.33
N ALA A 20 3.42 -11.95 -2.21
CA ALA A 20 2.15 -12.30 -2.83
C ALA A 20 1.00 -11.43 -2.27
N SER A 21 0.94 -11.27 -0.94
CA SER A 21 -0.08 -10.46 -0.26
C SER A 21 0.01 -8.99 -0.66
N LEU A 22 1.22 -8.43 -0.73
CA LEU A 22 1.47 -7.06 -1.17
C LEU A 22 1.05 -6.86 -2.64
N ARG A 23 1.40 -7.78 -3.54
CA ARG A 23 0.99 -7.68 -4.94
C ARG A 23 -0.53 -7.79 -5.11
N ALA A 24 -1.18 -8.71 -4.38
CA ALA A 24 -2.63 -8.85 -4.40
C ALA A 24 -3.32 -7.58 -3.88
N LEU A 25 -2.82 -7.02 -2.78
CA LEU A 25 -3.26 -5.74 -2.24
C LEU A 25 -3.18 -4.62 -3.29
N LEU A 26 -2.00 -4.45 -3.90
CA LEU A 26 -1.76 -3.39 -4.88
C LEU A 26 -2.57 -3.59 -6.17
N ALA A 27 -3.03 -4.81 -6.44
CA ALA A 27 -3.98 -5.14 -7.50
C ALA A 27 -5.46 -4.95 -7.07
N GLY A 28 -5.72 -4.43 -5.86
CA GLY A 28 -7.05 -4.06 -5.38
C GLY A 28 -7.66 -5.00 -4.35
N ALA A 29 -6.97 -6.05 -3.90
CA ALA A 29 -7.52 -6.96 -2.88
C ALA A 29 -7.91 -6.19 -1.60
N ALA A 30 -9.12 -6.43 -1.12
CA ALA A 30 -9.66 -5.82 0.09
C ALA A 30 -9.30 -6.62 1.35
N GLY A 31 -9.40 -5.97 2.52
CA GLY A 31 -9.27 -6.60 3.82
C GLY A 31 -8.39 -5.82 4.81
N PRO A 32 -8.21 -6.33 6.03
CA PRO A 32 -7.51 -5.62 7.11
C PRO A 32 -6.09 -5.15 6.75
N TYR A 33 -5.37 -5.96 5.94
CA TYR A 33 -4.06 -5.59 5.43
C TYR A 33 -4.11 -4.34 4.53
N ARG A 34 -5.16 -4.20 3.71
CA ARG A 34 -5.39 -3.00 2.89
C ARG A 34 -5.67 -1.78 3.74
N ASP A 35 -6.50 -1.94 4.75
CA ASP A 35 -6.91 -0.85 5.63
C ASP A 35 -5.71 -0.27 6.37
N VAL A 36 -4.83 -1.12 6.93
CA VAL A 36 -3.62 -0.64 7.61
C VAL A 36 -2.61 0.01 6.66
N VAL A 37 -2.50 -0.49 5.41
CA VAL A 37 -1.65 0.14 4.40
C VAL A 37 -2.19 1.51 3.98
N ILE A 38 -3.50 1.65 3.79
CA ILE A 38 -4.14 2.96 3.52
C ILE A 38 -3.87 3.92 4.66
N LEU A 39 -4.04 3.48 5.91
CA LEU A 39 -3.80 4.31 7.09
C LEU A 39 -2.35 4.81 7.16
N ASN A 40 -1.37 3.90 6.98
CA ASN A 40 0.04 4.26 7.00
C ASN A 40 0.44 5.15 5.83
N ALA A 41 -0.07 4.88 4.62
CA ALA A 41 0.16 5.72 3.45
C ALA A 41 -0.44 7.11 3.64
N ALA A 42 -1.65 7.22 4.21
CA ALA A 42 -2.27 8.49 4.54
C ALA A 42 -1.42 9.30 5.55
N ALA A 43 -0.93 8.64 6.60
CA ALA A 43 -0.03 9.27 7.58
C ALA A 43 1.27 9.76 6.93
N ALA A 44 1.87 8.96 6.04
CA ALA A 44 3.08 9.35 5.31
C ALA A 44 2.84 10.54 4.37
N LEU A 45 1.69 10.58 3.66
CA LEU A 45 1.32 11.69 2.79
C LEU A 45 1.14 13.00 3.58
N VAL A 46 0.46 12.95 4.72
CA VAL A 46 0.29 14.13 5.59
C VAL A 46 1.63 14.57 6.17
N ALA A 47 2.41 13.64 6.72
CA ALA A 47 3.72 13.94 7.31
C ALA A 47 4.71 14.51 6.27
N GLY A 48 4.59 14.10 5.00
CA GLY A 48 5.36 14.62 3.88
C GLY A 48 4.85 15.94 3.30
N GLY A 49 3.77 16.52 3.86
CA GLY A 49 3.18 17.78 3.36
C GLY A 49 2.49 17.63 2.00
N HIS A 50 2.09 16.42 1.63
CA HIS A 50 1.40 16.15 0.36
C HIS A 50 -0.12 16.27 0.46
N GLU A 51 -0.67 16.31 1.68
CA GLU A 51 -2.10 16.38 2.01
C GLU A 51 -2.27 17.04 3.38
N ASP A 52 -3.39 17.75 3.58
CA ASP A 52 -3.64 18.48 4.83
C ASP A 52 -4.30 17.61 5.92
N THR A 53 -4.96 16.52 5.54
CA THR A 53 -5.74 15.69 6.47
C THR A 53 -5.56 14.20 6.19
N LEU A 54 -5.68 13.37 7.23
CA LEU A 54 -5.67 11.91 7.07
C LEU A 54 -6.83 11.41 6.20
N VAL A 55 -7.96 12.13 6.17
CA VAL A 55 -9.12 11.74 5.37
C VAL A 55 -8.85 11.94 3.87
N SER A 56 -8.40 13.13 3.45
CA SER A 56 -8.05 13.38 2.04
C SER A 56 -6.88 12.49 1.59
N ALA A 57 -5.89 12.30 2.46
CA ALA A 57 -4.77 11.42 2.20
C ALA A 57 -5.17 9.95 2.06
N GLY A 58 -6.09 9.46 2.90
CA GLY A 58 -6.64 8.12 2.79
C GLY A 58 -7.40 7.92 1.48
N GLN A 59 -8.22 8.88 1.05
CA GLN A 59 -8.92 8.83 -0.23
C GLN A 59 -7.94 8.77 -1.41
N ARG A 60 -6.85 9.55 -1.36
CA ARG A 60 -5.80 9.50 -2.38
C ARG A 60 -5.05 8.16 -2.38
N ALA A 61 -4.75 7.59 -1.20
CA ALA A 61 -4.13 6.28 -1.09
C ALA A 61 -5.03 5.17 -1.67
N VAL A 62 -6.33 5.20 -1.36
CA VAL A 62 -7.35 4.32 -1.95
C VAL A 62 -7.35 4.45 -3.46
N ALA A 63 -7.45 5.68 -3.98
CA ALA A 63 -7.47 5.94 -5.42
C ALA A 63 -6.21 5.40 -6.11
N ALA A 64 -5.03 5.58 -5.51
CA ALA A 64 -3.77 5.09 -6.06
C ALA A 64 -3.68 3.56 -6.12
N ILE A 65 -4.33 2.85 -5.20
CA ILE A 65 -4.44 1.38 -5.27
C ILE A 65 -5.45 0.98 -6.35
N ASP A 66 -6.67 1.55 -6.29
CA ASP A 66 -7.79 1.11 -7.14
C ASP A 66 -7.58 1.43 -8.62
N ASN A 67 -6.82 2.47 -8.96
CA ASN A 67 -6.47 2.80 -10.35
C ASN A 67 -5.16 2.14 -10.82
N GLY A 68 -4.52 1.31 -9.99
CA GLY A 68 -3.31 0.57 -10.33
C GLY A 68 -2.00 1.39 -10.32
N LEU A 69 -2.04 2.68 -9.98
CA LEU A 69 -0.83 3.51 -9.92
C LEU A 69 0.19 3.00 -8.90
N ALA A 70 -0.27 2.49 -7.76
CA ALA A 70 0.59 1.95 -6.72
C ALA A 70 1.30 0.66 -7.17
N LEU A 71 0.60 -0.22 -7.90
CA LEU A 71 1.21 -1.41 -8.52
C LEU A 71 2.22 -1.03 -9.60
N ALA A 72 1.87 -0.08 -10.48
CA ALA A 72 2.78 0.42 -11.51
C ALA A 72 4.05 1.06 -10.91
N ALA A 73 3.95 1.73 -9.76
CA ALA A 73 5.10 2.27 -9.05
C ALA A 73 6.04 1.17 -8.54
N LEU A 74 5.49 0.08 -7.99
CA LEU A 74 6.28 -1.10 -7.59
C LEU A 74 6.98 -1.74 -8.78
N ASP A 75 6.27 -1.96 -9.88
CA ASP A 75 6.85 -2.59 -11.08
C ASP A 75 7.95 -1.70 -11.69
N LYS A 76 7.75 -0.37 -11.72
CA LYS A 76 8.79 0.58 -12.12
C LYS A 76 10.01 0.52 -11.22
N LEU A 77 9.82 0.42 -9.90
CA LEU A 77 10.93 0.31 -8.95
C LEU A 77 11.77 -0.95 -9.24
N VAL A 78 11.12 -2.11 -9.37
CA VAL A 78 11.77 -3.39 -9.71
C VAL A 78 12.57 -3.28 -10.99
N ASP A 79 11.97 -2.69 -12.02
CA ASP A 79 12.58 -2.51 -13.33
C ASP A 79 13.78 -1.55 -13.28
N VAL A 80 13.70 -0.44 -12.54
CA VAL A 80 14.84 0.48 -12.34
C VAL A 80 15.99 -0.18 -11.58
N THR A 81 15.72 -0.88 -10.48
CA THR A 81 16.79 -1.46 -9.65
C THR A 81 17.48 -2.64 -10.31
N ASN A 82 16.78 -3.39 -11.15
CA ASN A 82 17.33 -4.56 -11.84
C ASN A 82 18.00 -4.22 -13.18
N ARG A 83 17.85 -2.99 -13.67
CA ARG A 83 18.49 -2.52 -14.91
C ARG A 83 19.97 -2.18 -14.76
N ALA A 84 20.47 -1.98 -13.55
CA ALA A 84 21.84 -1.53 -13.30
C ALA A 84 22.94 -2.59 -13.61
N GLU A 85 22.59 -3.76 -14.14
CA GLU A 85 23.53 -4.84 -14.49
C GLU A 85 23.42 -5.34 -15.95
N ARG A 86 22.97 -4.51 -16.90
CA ARG A 86 23.06 -4.84 -18.35
C ARG A 86 23.90 -3.86 -19.13
#